data_AF-R7UFE9-F1
#
_entry.id   AF-R7UFE9-F1
#
_cell.length_a   1.000
_cell.length_b   1.000
_cell.length_c   1.000
_cell.angle_alpha   90.00
_cell.angle_beta   90.00
_cell.angle_gamma   90.00
#
_symmetry.space_group_name_H-M   'P 1'
#
loop_
_entity.id
_entity.type
_entity.pdbx_description
1 polymer ?
#
loop_
_entity_poly.entity_id
_entity_poly.type
_entity_poly.pdbx_seq_one_letter_code
_entity_poly.pdbx_strand_id
1 'polypeptide(L)'
;MALKANRSSSANHAGEVATLRTELAAAQQRSTTSQPQQLPSSDEGKRSVAEVVKAPVCCALDEEKATKEVVILKLPENDRDVQDVQEVCEKATVSVKPETLIRLGKINPDRPRTLKASFPTAFDARTFMAKIEQCKEAEPDSLEIRCRPGRALEQQALSTTVYKLNQKTRCGESYSLRSNGEVWKFGKGGDGKWLRATEWALSPSDEGNENGSPRPQM
;
A
#
# COMPACT_ATOMS: atom_id res chain seq x y z
N MET A 1 54.89 28.21 11.31
CA MET A 1 55.05 26.91 12.01
C MET A 1 53.76 26.11 11.86
N ALA A 2 53.91 24.82 11.60
CA ALA A 2 52.92 23.96 10.96
C ALA A 2 51.85 23.37 11.91
N LEU A 3 50.64 23.24 11.35
CA LEU A 3 49.70 22.10 11.39
C LEU A 3 49.86 21.07 12.51
N LYS A 4 48.89 20.99 13.43
CA LYS A 4 48.52 19.73 14.12
C LYS A 4 47.17 19.84 14.85
N ALA A 5 46.08 19.61 14.11
CA ALA A 5 44.78 19.28 14.71
C ALA A 5 43.88 18.60 13.66
N ASN A 6 44.28 17.45 13.10
CA ASN A 6 43.35 16.63 12.30
C ASN A 6 43.75 15.15 12.16
N ARG A 7 44.15 14.48 13.25
CA ARG A 7 44.46 13.03 13.22
C ARG A 7 43.45 12.14 13.95
N SER A 8 42.52 12.70 14.71
CA SER A 8 41.61 11.91 15.56
C SER A 8 40.32 11.48 14.87
N SER A 9 39.88 12.18 13.82
CA SER A 9 38.63 11.83 13.10
C SER A 9 38.82 10.69 12.09
N SER A 10 39.97 10.65 11.38
CA SER A 10 40.22 9.64 10.33
C SER A 10 40.40 8.20 10.86
N ALA A 11 40.77 8.02 12.14
CA ALA A 11 40.97 6.70 12.72
C ALA A 11 39.63 6.00 13.05
N ASN A 12 38.62 6.78 13.48
CA ASN A 12 37.29 6.24 13.80
C ASN A 12 36.53 5.81 12.54
N HIS A 13 36.63 6.57 11.44
CA HIS A 13 36.01 6.21 10.17
C HIS A 13 36.64 4.96 9.53
N ALA A 14 37.96 4.77 9.68
CA ALA A 14 38.63 3.57 9.19
C ALA A 14 38.20 2.31 9.96
N GLY A 15 37.95 2.44 11.27
CA GLY A 15 37.40 1.38 12.11
C GLY A 15 35.99 0.99 11.68
N GLU A 16 35.09 1.96 11.48
CA GLU A 16 33.72 1.71 11.06
C GLU A 16 33.64 1.06 9.66
N VAL A 17 34.46 1.51 8.71
CA VAL A 17 34.51 0.91 7.36
C VAL A 17 35.03 -0.53 7.40
N ALA A 18 35.98 -0.84 8.29
CA ALA A 18 36.47 -2.21 8.47
C ALA A 18 35.41 -3.13 9.06
N THR A 19 34.64 -2.64 10.04
CA THR A 19 33.52 -3.38 10.63
C THR A 19 32.43 -3.63 9.60
N LEU A 20 32.02 -2.61 8.84
CA LEU A 20 30.99 -2.74 7.80
C LEU A 20 31.41 -3.70 6.67
N ARG A 21 32.70 -3.71 6.29
CA ARG A 21 33.23 -4.68 5.31
C ARG A 21 33.21 -6.11 5.83
N THR A 22 33.45 -6.29 7.13
CA THR A 22 33.43 -7.61 7.77
C THR A 22 31.99 -8.13 7.91
N GLU A 23 31.04 -7.27 8.25
CA GLU A 23 29.62 -7.61 8.29
C GLU A 23 29.06 -7.92 6.90
N LEU A 24 29.46 -7.18 5.87
CA LEU A 24 29.05 -7.45 4.49
C LEU A 24 29.58 -8.80 3.98
N ALA A 25 30.84 -9.14 4.30
CA ALA A 25 31.43 -10.43 3.97
C ALA A 25 30.72 -11.59 4.72
N ALA A 26 30.38 -11.39 6.00
CA ALA A 26 29.63 -12.37 6.78
C ALA A 26 28.20 -12.56 6.27
N ALA A 27 27.52 -11.50 5.82
CA ALA A 27 26.19 -11.57 5.22
C ALA A 27 26.22 -12.33 3.88
N GLN A 28 27.23 -12.09 3.04
CA GLN A 28 27.42 -12.80 1.77
C GLN A 28 27.72 -14.30 1.98
N GLN A 29 28.43 -14.67 3.05
CA GLN A 29 28.67 -16.08 3.39
C GLN A 29 27.45 -16.79 3.99
N ARG A 30 26.56 -16.08 4.69
CA ARG A 30 25.27 -16.64 5.14
C ARG A 30 24.34 -16.93 3.97
N SER A 31 24.43 -16.18 2.88
CA SER A 31 23.65 -16.44 1.65
C SER A 31 24.14 -17.67 0.87
N THR A 32 25.35 -18.18 1.11
CA THR A 32 25.90 -19.34 0.38
C THR A 32 25.91 -20.64 1.20
N THR A 33 25.64 -20.59 2.50
CA THR A 33 25.62 -21.78 3.37
C THR A 33 24.20 -22.05 3.89
N SER A 34 23.31 -22.46 2.99
CA SER A 34 22.07 -23.16 3.34
C SER A 34 22.10 -24.52 2.69
N GLN A 35 22.56 -25.51 3.45
CA GLN A 35 22.52 -26.92 3.08
C GLN A 35 21.05 -27.36 2.98
N PRO A 36 20.64 -28.14 1.95
CA PRO A 36 19.24 -28.44 1.73
C PRO A 36 18.77 -29.52 2.72
N GLN A 37 17.91 -29.16 3.68
CA GLN A 37 17.10 -30.15 4.37
C GLN A 37 15.93 -30.54 3.45
N GLN A 38 15.95 -31.79 3.00
CA GLN A 38 14.91 -32.42 2.18
C GLN A 38 13.54 -32.37 2.89
N LEU A 39 12.52 -31.91 2.17
CA LEU A 39 11.12 -32.32 2.35
C LEU A 39 10.59 -32.89 1.01
N PRO A 40 9.55 -33.72 1.03
CA PRO A 40 9.26 -34.69 -0.02
C PRO A 40 8.80 -34.00 -1.31
N SER A 41 9.23 -34.63 -2.41
CA SER A 41 8.95 -34.32 -3.80
C SER A 41 7.50 -33.90 -4.07
N SER A 42 7.33 -32.68 -4.57
CA SER A 42 6.30 -32.40 -5.56
C SER A 42 6.85 -31.45 -6.61
N ASP A 43 6.44 -31.70 -7.83
CA ASP A 43 6.91 -31.20 -9.12
C ASP A 43 6.88 -29.66 -9.22
N GLU A 44 7.99 -28.99 -8.91
CA GLU A 44 8.20 -27.58 -9.27
C GLU A 44 9.29 -27.48 -10.33
N GLY A 45 8.84 -27.29 -11.58
CA GLY A 45 9.69 -26.88 -12.68
C GLY A 45 10.56 -25.69 -12.26
N LYS A 46 11.82 -25.71 -12.70
CA LYS A 46 12.88 -24.73 -12.41
C LYS A 46 12.39 -23.29 -12.59
N ARG A 47 11.81 -22.67 -11.56
CA ARG A 47 11.44 -21.25 -11.60
C ARG A 47 12.70 -20.42 -11.78
N SER A 48 12.68 -19.53 -12.77
CA SER A 48 13.82 -18.63 -13.02
C SER A 48 14.00 -17.68 -11.84
N VAL A 49 15.24 -17.28 -11.54
CA VAL A 49 15.52 -16.22 -10.53
C VAL A 49 14.69 -14.98 -10.82
N ALA A 50 14.50 -14.64 -12.10
CA ALA A 50 13.64 -13.53 -12.51
C ALA A 50 12.19 -13.70 -12.05
N GLU A 51 11.65 -14.91 -12.09
CA GLU A 51 10.30 -15.23 -11.66
C GLU A 51 10.16 -15.14 -10.13
N VAL A 52 11.19 -15.59 -9.40
CA VAL A 52 11.25 -15.53 -7.94
C VAL A 52 11.31 -14.08 -7.43
N VAL A 53 12.08 -13.20 -8.09
CA VAL A 53 12.26 -11.81 -7.63
C VAL A 53 11.22 -10.83 -8.17
N LYS A 54 10.49 -11.18 -9.24
CA LYS A 54 9.53 -10.27 -9.89
C LYS A 54 8.43 -9.83 -8.93
N ALA A 55 7.78 -10.76 -8.24
CA ALA A 55 6.69 -10.43 -7.34
C ALA A 55 7.16 -9.54 -6.17
N PRO A 56 8.22 -9.86 -5.40
CA PRO A 56 8.74 -8.99 -4.35
C PRO A 56 9.12 -7.59 -4.83
N VAL A 57 9.77 -7.47 -5.99
CA VAL A 57 10.19 -6.17 -6.55
C VAL A 57 8.98 -5.34 -6.96
N CYS A 58 7.99 -5.95 -7.64
CA CYS A 58 6.75 -5.27 -7.98
C CYS A 58 6.01 -4.79 -6.72
N CYS A 59 5.91 -5.64 -5.69
CA CYS A 59 5.31 -5.26 -4.41
C CYS A 59 6.03 -4.05 -3.77
N ALA A 60 7.36 -4.06 -3.72
CA ALA A 60 8.12 -2.97 -3.14
C ALA A 60 7.92 -1.64 -3.89
N LEU A 61 7.88 -1.68 -5.22
CA LEU A 61 7.63 -0.49 -6.04
C LEU A 61 6.21 0.05 -5.88
N ASP A 62 5.23 -0.84 -5.77
CA ASP A 62 3.84 -0.46 -5.54
C ASP A 62 3.63 0.15 -4.14
N GLU A 63 4.33 -0.37 -3.13
CA GLU A 63 4.33 0.21 -1.78
C GLU A 63 4.96 1.61 -1.78
N GLU A 64 6.10 1.80 -2.43
CA GLU A 64 6.75 3.11 -2.57
C GLU A 64 5.84 4.11 -3.30
N LYS A 65 5.09 3.66 -4.30
CA LYS A 65 4.10 4.49 -4.98
C LYS A 65 2.92 4.83 -4.06
N ALA A 66 2.42 3.86 -3.31
CA ALA A 66 1.32 4.04 -2.37
C ALA A 66 1.68 4.98 -1.20
N THR A 67 2.96 5.08 -0.81
CA THR A 67 3.40 6.06 0.21
C THR A 67 3.39 7.49 -0.31
N LYS A 68 3.58 7.69 -1.61
CA LYS A 68 3.66 9.01 -2.26
C LYS A 68 2.34 9.51 -2.83
N GLU A 69 1.33 8.64 -2.90
CA GLU A 69 0.04 8.96 -3.52
C GLU A 69 -1.08 8.93 -2.48
N VAL A 70 -1.98 9.92 -2.58
CA VAL A 70 -3.22 9.96 -1.80
C VAL A 70 -4.40 10.16 -2.73
N VAL A 71 -5.48 9.46 -2.41
CA VAL A 71 -6.76 9.59 -3.07
C VAL A 71 -7.72 10.28 -2.12
N ILE A 72 -8.17 11.47 -2.49
CA ILE A 72 -9.06 12.35 -1.72
C ILE A 72 -10.48 12.22 -2.28
N LEU A 73 -11.41 11.82 -1.44
CA LEU A 73 -12.83 11.67 -1.72
C LEU A 73 -13.60 12.83 -1.09
N LYS A 74 -14.75 13.16 -1.69
CA LYS A 74 -15.65 14.25 -1.28
C LYS A 74 -15.06 15.67 -1.36
N LEU A 75 -13.89 15.84 -1.97
CA LEU A 75 -13.39 17.18 -2.24
C LEU A 75 -14.34 17.87 -3.24
N PRO A 76 -14.89 19.06 -2.93
CA PRO A 76 -15.82 19.77 -3.81
C PRO A 76 -15.30 19.90 -5.23
N GLU A 77 -16.16 19.80 -6.24
CA GLU A 77 -15.75 19.88 -7.65
C GLU A 77 -15.72 21.35 -8.09
N ASN A 78 -14.52 21.89 -8.32
CA ASN A 78 -14.27 23.27 -8.70
C ASN A 78 -12.92 23.40 -9.43
N ASP A 79 -12.61 24.58 -9.95
CA ASP A 79 -11.33 24.84 -10.66
C ASP A 79 -10.18 25.21 -9.71
N ARG A 80 -10.38 25.08 -8.40
CA ARG A 80 -9.44 25.47 -7.34
C ARG A 80 -8.77 24.26 -6.67
N ASP A 81 -8.73 23.11 -7.34
CA ASP A 81 -8.12 21.86 -6.84
C ASP A 81 -6.74 22.05 -6.19
N VAL A 82 -5.88 22.87 -6.80
CA VAL A 82 -4.53 23.16 -6.26
C VAL A 82 -4.61 23.86 -4.91
N GLN A 83 -5.49 24.85 -4.79
CA GLN A 83 -5.66 25.64 -3.57
C GLN A 83 -6.35 24.80 -2.50
N ASP A 84 -7.42 24.09 -2.85
CA ASP A 84 -8.15 23.23 -1.92
C ASP A 84 -7.23 22.14 -1.33
N VAL A 85 -6.40 21.48 -2.15
CA VAL A 85 -5.43 20.50 -1.65
C VAL A 85 -4.34 21.15 -0.81
N GLN A 86 -3.91 22.37 -1.17
CA GLN A 86 -2.93 23.09 -0.36
C GLN A 86 -3.49 23.46 1.02
N GLU A 87 -4.73 23.96 1.10
CA GLU A 87 -5.43 24.24 2.35
C GLU A 87 -5.58 22.97 3.21
N VAL A 88 -5.87 21.82 2.59
CA VAL A 88 -5.90 20.52 3.27
C VAL A 88 -4.51 20.15 3.80
N CYS A 89 -3.44 20.36 3.04
CA CYS A 89 -2.08 20.09 3.48
C CYS A 89 -1.67 21.01 4.65
N GLU A 90 -2.01 22.30 4.57
CA GLU A 90 -1.73 23.28 5.62
C GLU A 90 -2.47 22.93 6.91
N LYS A 91 -3.76 22.59 6.83
CA LYS A 91 -4.54 22.08 7.98
C LYS A 91 -3.90 20.83 8.58
N ALA A 92 -3.46 19.90 7.73
CA ALA A 92 -2.75 18.70 8.16
C ALA A 92 -1.29 18.98 8.59
N THR A 93 -0.82 20.22 8.68
CA THR A 93 0.59 20.57 8.99
C THR A 93 1.60 19.79 8.13
N VAL A 94 1.28 19.61 6.85
CA VAL A 94 2.15 19.00 5.85
C VAL A 94 2.70 20.10 4.95
N SER A 95 4.00 20.31 5.03
CA SER A 95 4.71 21.36 4.27
C SER A 95 5.01 20.96 2.82
N VAL A 96 4.84 19.69 2.47
CA VAL A 96 5.15 19.15 1.16
C VAL A 96 4.01 19.45 0.20
N LYS A 97 4.34 20.03 -0.96
CA LYS A 97 3.38 20.33 -2.03
C LYS A 97 3.18 19.11 -2.94
N PRO A 98 1.95 18.89 -3.44
CA PRO A 98 1.71 17.86 -4.46
C PRO A 98 2.41 18.21 -5.78
N GLU A 99 2.93 17.19 -6.46
CA GLU A 99 3.51 17.30 -7.81
C GLU A 99 2.43 17.26 -8.89
N THR A 100 1.43 16.40 -8.70
CA THR A 100 0.34 16.23 -9.67
C THR A 100 -1.00 16.06 -8.96
N LEU A 101 -2.05 16.60 -9.57
CA LEU A 101 -3.44 16.50 -9.13
C LEU A 101 -4.29 16.07 -10.32
N ILE A 102 -5.03 14.97 -10.18
CA ILE A 102 -5.82 14.38 -11.25
C ILE A 102 -7.19 13.98 -10.72
N ARG A 103 -8.27 14.55 -11.28
CA ARG A 103 -9.64 14.09 -11.03
C ARG A 103 -9.90 12.77 -11.75
N LEU A 104 -10.30 11.76 -11.00
CA LEU A 104 -10.58 10.40 -11.48
C LEU A 104 -12.08 10.22 -11.78
N GLY A 105 -12.36 9.61 -12.93
CA GLY A 105 -13.71 9.24 -13.35
C GLY A 105 -14.41 10.30 -14.20
N LYS A 106 -15.68 10.04 -14.50
CA LYS A 106 -16.55 10.94 -15.26
C LYS A 106 -17.23 11.93 -14.31
N ILE A 107 -17.48 13.15 -14.80
CA ILE A 107 -18.21 14.16 -14.05
C ILE A 107 -19.61 13.64 -13.70
N ASN A 108 -20.08 13.93 -12.48
CA ASN A 108 -21.39 13.50 -12.00
C ASN A 108 -21.99 14.62 -11.13
N PRO A 109 -23.28 14.99 -11.31
CA PRO A 109 -23.90 16.09 -10.58
C PRO A 109 -24.16 15.76 -9.10
N ASP A 110 -24.38 14.48 -8.76
CA ASP A 110 -24.75 14.06 -7.40
C ASP A 110 -23.52 13.80 -6.52
N ARG A 111 -22.34 13.64 -7.12
CA ARG A 111 -21.13 13.28 -6.39
C ARG A 111 -19.86 13.85 -7.04
N PRO A 112 -19.04 14.60 -6.27
CA PRO A 112 -17.74 15.05 -6.73
C PRO A 112 -16.83 13.89 -7.15
N ARG A 113 -16.10 14.09 -8.25
CA ARG A 113 -15.05 13.16 -8.66
C ARG A 113 -13.97 13.05 -7.60
N THR A 114 -13.44 11.85 -7.47
CA THR A 114 -12.32 11.58 -6.56
C THR A 114 -11.05 12.23 -7.11
N LEU A 115 -10.29 12.92 -6.28
CA LEU A 115 -9.02 13.53 -6.66
C LEU A 115 -7.87 12.59 -6.28
N LYS A 116 -6.94 12.34 -7.20
CA LYS A 116 -5.67 11.68 -6.93
C LYS A 116 -4.57 12.73 -6.88
N ALA A 117 -3.82 12.74 -5.79
CA ALA A 117 -2.66 13.60 -5.59
C ALA A 117 -1.40 12.75 -5.47
N SER A 118 -0.35 13.12 -6.19
CA SER A 118 0.99 12.53 -6.04
C SER A 118 1.95 13.56 -5.45
N PHE A 119 2.84 13.11 -4.58
CA PHE A 119 3.77 13.93 -3.82
C PHE A 119 5.22 13.43 -4.00
N PRO A 120 6.22 14.28 -3.75
CA PRO A 120 7.62 13.86 -3.78
C PRO A 120 7.93 12.86 -2.65
N THR A 121 9.07 12.17 -2.73
CA THR A 121 9.50 11.14 -1.78
C THR A 121 9.56 11.58 -0.31
N ALA A 122 9.63 12.89 -0.03
CA ALA A 122 9.59 13.41 1.34
C ALA A 122 8.19 13.29 2.01
N PHE A 123 7.15 12.97 1.23
CA PHE A 123 5.79 12.78 1.71
C PHE A 123 5.52 11.33 2.10
N ASP A 124 4.72 11.13 3.15
CA ASP A 124 4.19 9.82 3.56
C ASP A 124 2.66 9.89 3.73
N ALA A 125 1.96 9.13 2.89
CA ALA A 125 0.50 9.07 2.85
C ALA A 125 -0.12 8.64 4.18
N ARG A 126 0.53 7.73 4.91
CA ARG A 126 0.02 7.25 6.21
C ARG A 126 0.03 8.37 7.24
N THR A 127 1.15 9.07 7.35
CA THR A 127 1.32 10.23 8.23
C THR A 127 0.33 11.32 7.88
N PHE A 128 0.19 11.67 6.60
CA PHE A 128 -0.80 12.66 6.15
C PHE A 128 -2.22 12.27 6.58
N MET A 129 -2.65 11.04 6.34
CA MET A 129 -4.00 10.60 6.72
C MET A 129 -4.22 10.57 8.23
N ALA A 130 -3.21 10.17 9.01
CA ALA A 130 -3.28 10.21 10.48
C ALA A 130 -3.49 11.65 10.98
N LYS A 131 -2.78 12.62 10.39
CA LYS A 131 -2.96 14.03 10.71
C LYS A 131 -4.33 14.57 10.30
N ILE A 132 -4.85 14.16 9.14
CA ILE A 132 -6.22 14.52 8.71
C ILE A 132 -7.26 14.00 9.71
N GLU A 133 -7.13 12.76 10.18
CA GLU A 133 -8.06 12.21 11.16
C GLU A 133 -7.95 12.97 12.50
N GLN A 134 -6.74 13.30 12.94
CA GLN A 134 -6.52 14.15 14.12
C GLN A 134 -7.17 15.54 13.96
N CYS A 135 -7.10 16.15 12.78
CA CYS A 135 -7.78 17.42 12.50
C CYS A 135 -9.30 17.29 12.57
N LYS A 136 -9.87 16.17 12.09
CA LYS A 136 -11.31 15.88 12.18
C LYS A 136 -11.76 15.64 13.61
N GLU A 137 -10.91 15.03 14.44
CA GLU A 137 -11.22 14.84 15.87
C GLU A 137 -11.17 16.16 16.64
N ALA A 138 -10.25 17.05 16.30
CA ALA A 138 -10.14 18.37 16.92
C ALA A 138 -11.29 19.31 16.47
N GLU A 139 -11.60 19.32 15.17
CA GLU A 139 -12.59 20.21 14.57
C GLU A 139 -13.41 19.42 13.52
N PRO A 140 -14.53 18.78 13.92
CA PRO A 140 -15.26 17.82 13.06
C PRO A 140 -15.82 18.42 11.78
N ASP A 141 -16.14 19.72 11.80
CA ASP A 141 -16.69 20.44 10.64
C ASP A 141 -15.59 21.04 9.74
N SER A 142 -14.31 20.90 10.11
CA SER A 142 -13.20 21.55 9.39
C SER A 142 -12.84 20.90 8.05
N LEU A 143 -13.12 19.62 7.90
CA LEU A 143 -12.69 18.79 6.78
C LEU A 143 -13.68 17.65 6.49
N GLU A 144 -14.69 17.90 5.65
CA GLU A 144 -15.64 16.87 5.20
C GLU A 144 -15.08 15.98 4.06
N ILE A 145 -13.79 15.65 4.12
CA ILE A 145 -13.10 14.82 3.12
C ILE A 145 -12.78 13.44 3.69
N ARG A 146 -12.58 12.46 2.80
CA ARG A 146 -12.02 11.16 3.16
C ARG A 146 -10.78 10.87 2.34
N CYS A 147 -9.70 10.47 2.99
CA CYS A 147 -8.45 10.12 2.34
C CYS A 147 -8.22 8.60 2.36
N ARG A 148 -7.52 8.09 1.35
CA ARG A 148 -6.98 6.73 1.31
C ARG A 148 -5.65 6.73 0.57
N PRO A 149 -4.75 5.75 0.82
CA PRO A 149 -3.54 5.61 0.02
C PRO A 149 -3.86 5.44 -1.46
N GLY A 150 -2.93 5.87 -2.31
CA GLY A 150 -2.87 5.44 -3.70
C GLY A 150 -2.80 3.93 -3.80
N ARG A 151 -3.23 3.41 -4.95
CA ARG A 151 -3.17 1.98 -5.27
C ARG A 151 -2.58 1.81 -6.66
N ALA A 152 -1.85 0.73 -6.86
CA ALA A 152 -1.44 0.26 -8.17
C ALA A 152 -2.67 -0.09 -9.04
N LEU A 153 -2.49 -0.12 -10.36
CA LEU A 153 -3.57 -0.39 -11.31
C LEU A 153 -4.26 -1.74 -11.04
N GLU A 154 -3.48 -2.77 -10.69
CA GLU A 154 -3.98 -4.10 -10.33
C GLU A 154 -4.86 -4.05 -9.08
N GLN A 155 -4.39 -3.38 -8.02
CA GLN A 155 -5.19 -3.18 -6.81
C GLN A 155 -6.44 -2.31 -7.07
N GLN A 156 -6.40 -1.42 -8.05
CA GLN A 156 -7.56 -0.63 -8.46
C GLN A 156 -8.60 -1.48 -9.21
N ALA A 157 -8.17 -2.42 -10.05
CA ALA A 157 -9.05 -3.43 -10.65
C ALA A 157 -9.72 -4.28 -9.56
N LEU A 158 -8.96 -4.74 -8.56
CA LEU A 158 -9.50 -5.46 -7.40
C LEU A 158 -10.56 -4.63 -6.64
N SER A 159 -10.38 -3.32 -6.51
CA SER A 159 -11.40 -2.46 -5.88
C SER A 159 -12.72 -2.48 -6.64
N THR A 160 -12.69 -2.58 -7.97
CA THR A 160 -13.89 -2.68 -8.81
C THR A 160 -14.54 -4.06 -8.66
N THR A 161 -13.72 -5.12 -8.61
CA THR A 161 -14.19 -6.49 -8.36
C THR A 161 -14.87 -6.60 -7.00
N VAL A 162 -14.26 -6.07 -5.93
CA VAL A 162 -14.84 -6.04 -4.57
C VAL A 162 -16.15 -5.25 -4.52
N TYR A 163 -16.24 -4.13 -5.23
CA TYR A 163 -17.48 -3.38 -5.34
C TYR A 163 -18.59 -4.23 -5.99
N LYS A 164 -18.30 -4.87 -7.12
CA LYS A 164 -19.25 -5.76 -7.82
C LYS A 164 -19.66 -6.96 -6.95
N LEU A 165 -18.72 -7.56 -6.21
CA LEU A 165 -19.00 -8.63 -5.27
C LEU A 165 -19.99 -8.20 -4.18
N ASN A 166 -19.77 -7.04 -3.57
CA ASN A 166 -20.68 -6.50 -2.55
C ASN A 166 -22.07 -6.11 -3.10
N GLN A 167 -22.16 -5.73 -4.38
CA GLN A 167 -23.46 -5.49 -5.03
C GLN A 167 -24.26 -6.79 -5.26
N LYS A 168 -23.56 -7.92 -5.42
CA LYS A 168 -24.18 -9.24 -5.66
C LYS A 168 -24.54 -9.97 -4.36
N THR A 169 -23.95 -9.59 -3.22
CA THR A 169 -24.21 -10.24 -1.94
C THR A 169 -25.58 -9.95 -1.39
N ARG A 170 -26.21 -10.99 -0.83
CA ARG A 170 -27.40 -10.86 0.01
C ARG A 170 -27.00 -10.42 1.41
N CYS A 171 -27.98 -9.98 2.19
CA CYS A 171 -27.78 -9.53 3.56
C CYS A 171 -27.02 -10.61 4.38
N GLY A 172 -25.87 -10.25 4.94
CA GLY A 172 -25.06 -11.16 5.77
C GLY A 172 -23.69 -11.55 5.19
N GLU A 173 -23.34 -11.11 3.98
CA GLU A 173 -21.99 -11.25 3.42
C GLU A 173 -21.39 -9.89 3.01
N SER A 174 -20.07 -9.73 3.15
CA SER A 174 -19.36 -8.54 2.69
C SER A 174 -17.92 -8.86 2.31
N TYR A 175 -17.37 -8.10 1.36
CA TYR A 175 -15.99 -8.21 0.90
C TYR A 175 -15.22 -6.92 1.16
N SER A 176 -13.97 -7.04 1.60
CA SER A 176 -13.10 -5.91 1.91
C SER A 176 -11.73 -6.06 1.26
N LEU A 177 -11.29 -5.04 0.52
CA LEU A 177 -9.93 -4.96 -0.05
C LEU A 177 -8.96 -4.36 0.96
N ARG A 178 -7.89 -5.09 1.26
CA ARG A 178 -6.82 -4.70 2.18
C ARG A 178 -5.73 -3.88 1.50
N SER A 179 -4.84 -3.30 2.28
CA SER A 179 -3.71 -2.48 1.80
C SER A 179 -2.64 -3.32 1.09
N ASN A 180 -2.43 -4.56 1.54
CA ASN A 180 -1.55 -5.56 0.92
C ASN A 180 -2.13 -6.20 -0.37
N GLY A 181 -3.26 -5.70 -0.87
CA GLY A 181 -3.91 -6.22 -2.08
C GLY A 181 -4.81 -7.44 -1.85
N GLU A 182 -4.87 -8.00 -0.65
CA GLU A 182 -5.76 -9.13 -0.37
C GLU A 182 -7.23 -8.70 -0.32
N VAL A 183 -8.12 -9.56 -0.78
CA VAL A 183 -9.56 -9.42 -0.58
C VAL A 183 -10.00 -10.40 0.50
N TRP A 184 -10.68 -9.90 1.53
CA TRP A 184 -11.23 -10.73 2.60
C TRP A 184 -12.75 -10.80 2.48
N LYS A 185 -13.31 -12.00 2.65
CA LYS A 185 -14.74 -12.25 2.79
C LYS A 185 -15.14 -12.28 4.26
N PHE A 186 -16.28 -11.66 4.57
CA PHE A 186 -16.90 -11.63 5.89
C PHE A 186 -18.32 -12.19 5.80
N GLY A 187 -18.67 -13.03 6.77
CA GLY A 187 -20.03 -13.48 7.02
C GLY A 187 -20.54 -12.95 8.36
N LYS A 188 -21.84 -12.71 8.46
CA LYS A 188 -22.48 -12.34 9.73
C LYS A 188 -22.83 -13.61 10.50
N GLY A 189 -22.21 -13.80 11.66
CA GLY A 189 -22.49 -14.89 12.58
C GLY A 189 -23.89 -14.78 13.20
N GLY A 190 -24.36 -15.86 13.81
CA GLY A 190 -25.68 -15.91 14.48
C GLY A 190 -25.81 -14.95 15.67
N ASP A 191 -24.67 -14.52 16.24
CA ASP A 191 -24.59 -13.48 17.28
C ASP A 191 -24.55 -12.04 16.71
N GLY A 192 -24.67 -11.90 15.40
CA GLY A 192 -24.63 -10.63 14.69
C GLY A 192 -23.22 -10.07 14.45
N LYS A 193 -22.15 -10.75 14.91
CA LYS A 193 -20.76 -10.33 14.69
C LYS A 193 -20.28 -10.72 13.30
N TRP A 194 -19.36 -9.95 12.76
CA TRP A 194 -18.72 -10.26 11.48
C TRP A 194 -17.53 -11.18 11.68
N LEU A 195 -17.52 -12.32 11.00
CA LEU A 195 -16.44 -13.30 11.02
C LEU A 195 -15.78 -13.37 9.64
N ARG A 196 -14.45 -13.36 9.62
CA ARG A 196 -13.68 -13.57 8.38
C ARG A 196 -13.78 -15.03 7.97
N ALA A 197 -14.13 -15.29 6.71
CA ALA A 197 -13.97 -16.61 6.11
C ALA A 197 -12.49 -16.82 5.76
N THR A 198 -11.77 -17.66 6.51
CA THR A 198 -10.34 -17.96 6.29
C THR A 198 -10.11 -18.80 5.05
N GLU A 199 -11.08 -19.66 4.71
CA GLU A 199 -11.01 -20.59 3.56
C GLU A 199 -11.37 -19.92 2.21
N TRP A 200 -11.58 -18.61 2.19
CA TRP A 200 -11.98 -17.90 0.97
C TRP A 200 -10.82 -17.07 0.42
N ALA A 201 -10.51 -17.28 -0.86
CA ALA A 201 -9.60 -16.46 -1.63
C ALA A 201 -10.24 -16.06 -2.96
N LEU A 202 -9.95 -14.85 -3.42
CA LEU A 202 -10.37 -14.38 -4.74
C LEU A 202 -9.48 -15.05 -5.80
N SER A 203 -10.05 -15.86 -6.69
CA SER A 203 -9.27 -16.48 -7.75
C SER A 203 -9.15 -15.51 -8.95
N PRO A 204 -7.97 -15.38 -9.58
CA PRO A 204 -7.80 -14.56 -10.79
C PRO A 204 -8.73 -14.96 -11.95
N SER A 205 -9.24 -16.20 -11.94
CA SER A 205 -10.13 -16.76 -12.95
C SER A 205 -11.62 -16.45 -12.74
N ASP A 206 -11.99 -15.76 -11.65
CA ASP A 206 -13.39 -15.40 -11.36
C ASP A 206 -13.91 -14.23 -12.24
N GLU A 207 -13.10 -13.75 -13.19
CA GLU A 207 -13.55 -12.80 -14.22
C GLU A 207 -14.54 -13.40 -15.22
N GLY A 208 -14.84 -14.70 -15.18
CA GLY A 208 -15.67 -15.35 -16.20
C GLY A 208 -16.56 -16.54 -15.81
N ASN A 209 -16.74 -16.90 -14.53
CA ASN A 209 -17.59 -18.06 -14.21
C ASN A 209 -18.68 -17.76 -13.18
N GLU A 210 -19.94 -17.88 -13.61
CA GLU A 210 -21.14 -17.47 -12.90
C GLU A 210 -21.56 -18.41 -11.75
N ASN A 211 -20.74 -19.39 -11.36
CA ASN A 211 -21.02 -20.29 -10.24
C ASN A 211 -19.73 -20.76 -9.55
N GLY A 212 -19.27 -20.01 -8.55
CA GLY A 212 -18.18 -20.43 -7.67
C GLY A 212 -18.70 -21.30 -6.52
N SER A 213 -18.63 -22.61 -6.67
CA SER A 213 -18.69 -23.54 -5.52
C SER A 213 -17.29 -23.67 -4.89
N PRO A 214 -17.18 -23.75 -3.55
CA PRO A 214 -15.89 -23.94 -2.91
C PRO A 214 -15.35 -25.34 -3.23
N ARG A 215 -14.10 -25.41 -3.69
CA ARG A 215 -13.35 -26.67 -3.78
C ARG A 215 -12.39 -26.74 -2.60
N PRO A 216 -12.48 -27.74 -1.71
CA PRO A 216 -11.42 -27.98 -0.73
C PRO A 216 -10.20 -28.54 -1.45
N GLN A 217 -9.00 -28.09 -1.09
CA GLN A 217 -7.78 -28.80 -1.43
C GLN A 217 -7.31 -29.64 -0.23
N MET A 218 -6.90 -30.86 -0.56
CA MET A 218 -6.32 -31.87 0.33
C MET A 218 -4.88 -31.51 0.70
#